data_AF-A0A0D2GVM5-F1
#
_entry.id   AF-A0A0D2GVM5-F1
#
_cell.length_a   1.000
_cell.length_b   1.000
_cell.length_c   1.000
_cell.angle_alpha   90.00
_cell.angle_beta   90.00
_cell.angle_gamma   90.00
#
_symmetry.space_group_name_H-M   'P 1'
#
loop_
_entity.id
_entity.type
_entity.pdbx_description
1 polymer ?
#
loop_
_entity_poly.entity_id
_entity_poly.type
_entity_poly.pdbx_seq_one_letter_code
_entity_poly.pdbx_strand_id
1 'polypeptide(L)'
;MTLYYSLVFVLLVTEMVLFIALIIPMPFTVKRKMFNFISESPIVAKIQYGMKITFIFILILFLDSVNRVYRVQVEMAALSKDTTGAGRAAAIGSERMEVQARKFYSQRNMYLTGFTLFLSLILNRTYGMILDVLRLEEKVKMYEGDKRAGGKEGEKLSGEYRADQIGELKKQLQKKDKELEAMKSQAQGLQKEYDELSVKYNQLNPSGGDKKSN
;
A
#
# COMPACT_ATOMS: atom_id res chain seq x y z
N MET A 1 -13.06 19.89 8.32
CA MET A 1 -12.07 18.82 8.58
C MET A 1 -10.91 19.04 7.64
N THR A 2 -9.66 18.83 8.05
CA THR A 2 -8.56 18.88 7.08
C THR A 2 -8.73 17.73 6.07
N LEU A 3 -8.32 17.94 4.81
CA LEU A 3 -8.54 16.98 3.71
C LEU A 3 -8.02 15.57 4.04
N TYR A 4 -6.87 15.49 4.71
CA TYR A 4 -6.25 14.22 5.06
C TYR A 4 -7.09 13.39 6.07
N TYR A 5 -7.75 14.01 7.06
CA TYR A 5 -8.65 13.25 7.96
C TYR A 5 -9.93 12.79 7.25
N SER A 6 -10.38 13.52 6.21
CA SER A 6 -11.49 13.05 5.38
C SER A 6 -11.11 11.78 4.61
N LEU A 7 -9.88 11.70 4.11
CA LEU A 7 -9.37 10.49 3.46
C LEU A 7 -9.26 9.31 4.44
N VAL A 8 -8.75 9.56 5.65
CA VAL A 8 -8.70 8.54 6.71
C VAL A 8 -10.11 8.04 7.07
N PHE A 9 -11.10 8.94 7.12
CA PHE A 9 -12.48 8.55 7.36
C PHE A 9 -13.04 7.64 6.26
N VAL A 10 -12.81 7.97 4.98
CA VAL A 10 -13.23 7.11 3.86
C VAL A 10 -12.55 5.73 3.95
N LEU A 11 -11.26 5.70 4.28
CA LEU A 11 -10.53 4.45 4.53
C LEU A 11 -11.15 3.64 5.66
N LEU A 12 -11.46 4.25 6.80
CA LEU A 12 -12.10 3.57 7.92
C LEU A 12 -13.45 2.97 7.52
N VAL A 13 -14.30 3.72 6.81
CA VAL A 13 -15.59 3.21 6.34
C VAL A 13 -15.38 2.04 5.38
N THR A 14 -14.40 2.13 4.48
CA THR A 14 -14.04 1.05 3.55
C THR A 14 -13.58 -0.20 4.30
N GLU A 15 -12.70 -0.04 5.30
CA GLU A 15 -12.22 -1.13 6.14
C GLU A 15 -13.36 -1.79 6.92
N MET A 16 -14.30 -1.02 7.45
CA MET A 16 -15.47 -1.55 8.15
C MET A 16 -16.35 -2.39 7.22
N VAL A 17 -16.64 -1.89 6.01
CA VAL A 17 -17.43 -2.63 5.02
C VAL A 17 -16.71 -3.92 4.62
N LEU A 18 -15.41 -3.84 4.35
CA LEU A 18 -14.59 -5.01 4.00
C LEU A 18 -14.55 -6.02 5.15
N PHE A 19 -14.39 -5.56 6.39
CA PHE A 19 -14.34 -6.42 7.57
C PHE A 19 -15.68 -7.13 7.81
N ILE A 20 -16.80 -6.42 7.67
CA ILE A 20 -18.14 -7.02 7.74
C ILE A 20 -18.32 -8.05 6.62
N ALA A 21 -17.96 -7.72 5.39
CA ALA A 21 -18.03 -8.65 4.25
C ALA A 21 -17.17 -9.91 4.47
N LEU A 22 -16.03 -9.75 5.14
CA LEU A 22 -15.08 -10.82 5.44
C LEU A 22 -15.57 -11.76 6.56
N ILE A 23 -16.25 -11.22 7.58
CA ILE A 23 -16.78 -11.99 8.72
C ILE A 23 -18.04 -12.77 8.38
N ILE A 24 -18.86 -12.28 7.44
CA ILE A 24 -20.11 -12.94 7.07
C ILE A 24 -19.80 -14.42 6.71
N PRO A 25 -20.44 -15.38 7.40
CA PRO A 25 -20.21 -16.79 7.16
C PRO A 25 -20.81 -17.18 5.80
N MET A 26 -20.01 -17.04 4.75
CA MET A 26 -20.38 -17.49 3.41
C MET A 26 -20.20 -19.02 3.27
N PRO A 27 -21.05 -19.70 2.48
CA PRO A 27 -20.87 -21.11 2.15
C PRO A 27 -19.56 -21.31 1.37
N PHE A 28 -18.91 -22.46 1.57
CA PHE A 28 -17.56 -22.75 1.05
C PHE A 28 -17.39 -22.47 -0.45
N THR A 29 -18.38 -22.82 -1.26
CA THR A 29 -18.35 -22.61 -2.72
C THR A 29 -18.26 -21.13 -3.09
N VAL A 30 -19.01 -20.27 -2.37
CA VAL A 30 -19.01 -18.82 -2.58
C VAL A 30 -17.72 -18.21 -2.05
N LYS A 31 -17.26 -18.64 -0.87
CA LYS A 31 -15.95 -18.24 -0.33
C LYS A 31 -14.84 -18.55 -1.32
N ARG A 32 -14.75 -19.80 -1.79
CA ARG A 32 -13.74 -20.24 -2.76
C ARG A 32 -13.74 -19.37 -4.01
N LYS A 33 -14.91 -19.15 -4.62
CA LYS A 33 -15.02 -18.33 -5.84
C LYS A 33 -14.58 -16.88 -5.60
N MET A 34 -15.02 -16.28 -4.48
CA MET A 34 -14.67 -14.91 -4.12
C MET A 34 -13.17 -14.77 -3.81
N PHE A 35 -12.60 -15.66 -3.01
CA PHE A 35 -11.19 -15.62 -2.62
C PHE A 35 -10.24 -16.02 -3.76
N ASN A 36 -10.64 -16.91 -4.67
CA ASN A 36 -9.88 -17.17 -5.90
C ASN A 36 -9.87 -15.94 -6.80
N PHE A 37 -11.02 -15.31 -7.00
CA PHE A 37 -11.07 -14.04 -7.75
C PHE A 37 -10.22 -12.95 -7.09
N ILE A 38 -10.27 -12.82 -5.76
CA ILE A 38 -9.47 -11.84 -5.02
C ILE A 38 -7.98 -12.18 -5.07
N SER A 39 -7.58 -13.45 -5.00
CA SER A 39 -6.17 -13.85 -4.96
C SER A 39 -5.51 -13.93 -6.35
N GLU A 40 -6.28 -14.14 -7.41
CA GLU A 40 -5.82 -14.14 -8.81
C GLU A 40 -5.88 -12.76 -9.45
N SER A 41 -6.70 -11.83 -8.93
CA SER A 41 -6.83 -10.51 -9.52
C SER A 41 -5.56 -9.67 -9.31
N PRO A 42 -4.86 -9.24 -10.38
CA PRO A 42 -3.69 -8.37 -10.26
C PRO A 42 -4.04 -7.02 -9.62
N ILE A 43 -5.32 -6.64 -9.65
CA ILE A 43 -5.84 -5.44 -8.98
C ILE A 43 -5.72 -5.59 -7.46
N VAL A 44 -6.04 -6.75 -6.90
CA VAL A 44 -5.93 -6.98 -5.46
C VAL A 44 -4.49 -6.97 -5.00
N ALA A 45 -3.56 -7.54 -5.77
CA ALA A 45 -2.13 -7.46 -5.45
C ALA A 45 -1.64 -6.00 -5.38
N LYS A 46 -2.07 -5.16 -6.34
CA LYS A 46 -1.80 -3.71 -6.31
C LYS A 46 -2.48 -3.02 -5.13
N ILE A 47 -3.72 -3.37 -4.82
CA ILE A 47 -4.44 -2.85 -3.65
C ILE A 47 -3.71 -3.22 -2.36
N GLN A 48 -3.24 -4.46 -2.19
CA GLN A 48 -2.48 -4.86 -1.00
C GLN A 48 -1.19 -4.05 -0.83
N TYR A 49 -0.48 -3.79 -1.93
CA TYR A 49 0.69 -2.92 -1.89
C TYR A 49 0.30 -1.47 -1.51
N GLY A 50 -0.76 -0.95 -2.12
CA GLY A 50 -1.35 0.35 -1.77
C GLY A 50 -1.77 0.43 -0.30
N MET A 51 -2.41 -0.61 0.23
CA MET A 51 -2.83 -0.70 1.64
C MET A 51 -1.63 -0.67 2.58
N LYS A 52 -0.50 -1.30 2.24
CA LYS A 52 0.73 -1.21 3.04
C LYS A 52 1.29 0.21 3.08
N ILE A 53 1.31 0.91 1.94
CA ILE A 53 1.74 2.31 1.89
C ILE A 53 0.80 3.18 2.72
N THR A 54 -0.51 3.02 2.54
CA THR A 54 -1.54 3.71 3.30
C THR A 54 -1.42 3.45 4.79
N PHE A 55 -1.11 2.21 5.21
CA PHE A 55 -0.90 1.87 6.61
C PHE A 55 0.23 2.67 7.25
N ILE A 56 1.37 2.79 6.56
CA ILE A 56 2.51 3.60 7.02
C ILE A 56 2.09 5.08 7.12
N PHE A 57 1.35 5.59 6.14
CA PHE A 57 0.85 6.97 6.15
C PHE A 57 -0.10 7.24 7.32
N ILE A 58 -1.05 6.34 7.59
CA ILE A 58 -1.96 6.48 8.74
C ILE A 58 -1.16 6.35 10.05
N LEU A 59 -0.13 5.51 10.11
CA LEU A 59 0.72 5.38 11.30
C LEU A 59 1.42 6.70 11.62
N ILE A 60 1.95 7.39 10.61
CA ILE A 60 2.53 8.72 10.77
C ILE A 60 1.47 9.72 11.24
N LEU A 61 0.28 9.74 10.63
CA LEU A 61 -0.82 10.62 11.05
C LEU A 61 -1.32 10.32 12.47
N PHE A 62 -1.28 9.06 12.89
CA PHE A 62 -1.63 8.67 14.24
C PHE A 62 -0.59 9.19 15.24
N LEU A 63 0.70 9.02 14.97
CA LEU A 63 1.77 9.59 15.81
C LEU A 63 1.68 11.13 15.88
N ASP A 64 1.42 11.81 14.76
CA ASP A 64 1.14 13.26 14.76
C ASP A 64 -0.07 13.61 15.62
N SER A 65 -1.16 12.84 15.50
CA SER A 65 -2.38 13.08 16.27
C SER A 65 -2.17 12.90 17.77
N VAL A 66 -1.38 11.89 18.17
CA VAL A 66 -1.00 11.65 19.57
C VAL A 66 -0.15 12.81 20.09
N ASN A 67 0.86 13.23 19.34
CA ASN A 67 1.70 14.38 19.68
C ASN A 67 0.88 15.68 19.81
N ARG A 68 -0.10 15.88 18.92
CA ARG A 68 -1.02 17.01 18.97
C ARG A 68 -1.94 16.96 20.18
N VAL A 69 -2.51 15.80 20.49
CA VAL A 69 -3.35 15.59 21.67
C VAL A 69 -2.54 15.83 22.95
N TYR A 70 -1.30 15.36 23.01
CA TYR A 70 -0.39 15.61 24.13
C TYR A 70 -0.10 17.11 24.30
N ARG A 71 0.29 17.80 23.22
CA ARG A 71 0.56 19.25 23.24
C ARG A 71 -0.65 20.06 23.72
N VAL A 72 -1.84 19.80 23.16
CA VAL A 72 -3.06 20.52 23.55
C VAL A 72 -3.44 20.26 25.01
N GLN A 73 -3.17 19.06 25.54
CA GLN A 73 -3.38 18.77 26.96
C GLN A 73 -2.42 19.54 27.87
N VAL A 74 -1.15 19.68 27.47
CA VAL A 74 -0.16 20.50 28.20
C VAL A 74 -0.54 21.98 28.19
N GLU A 75 -0.96 22.53 27.04
CA GLU A 75 -1.46 23.91 26.92
C GLU A 75 -2.67 24.17 27.83
N MET A 76 -3.63 23.23 27.87
CA MET A 76 -4.81 23.30 28.76
C MET A 76 -4.43 23.28 30.24
N ALA A 77 -3.44 22.47 30.62
CA ALA A 77 -2.97 22.38 31.99
C ALA A 77 -2.28 23.68 32.43
N ALA A 78 -1.47 24.29 31.54
CA ALA A 78 -0.82 25.57 31.79
C ALA A 78 -1.84 26.71 31.97
N LEU A 79 -2.83 26.83 31.07
CA LEU A 79 -3.88 27.85 31.15
C LEU A 79 -4.73 27.71 32.42
N SER A 80 -4.99 26.47 32.84
CA SER A 80 -5.74 26.21 34.08
C SER A 80 -4.98 26.69 35.32
N LYS A 81 -3.64 26.62 35.30
CA LYS A 81 -2.77 27.06 36.41
C LYS A 81 -2.66 28.59 36.50
N ASP A 82 -2.69 29.29 35.37
CA ASP A 82 -2.60 30.76 35.30
C ASP A 82 -3.92 31.48 35.64
N THR A 83 -5.01 30.75 35.91
CA THR A 83 -6.35 31.33 36.15
C THR A 83 -6.61 31.73 37.62
N THR A 84 -5.58 31.93 38.44
CA THR A 84 -5.75 32.36 39.85
C THR A 84 -6.00 33.88 40.01
N GLY A 85 -6.00 34.67 38.94
CA GLY A 85 -6.25 36.11 38.97
C GLY A 85 -7.72 36.50 38.70
N ALA A 86 -8.38 37.10 39.68
CA ALA A 86 -9.81 37.47 39.65
C ALA A 86 -10.22 38.43 38.49
N GLY A 87 -9.29 39.18 37.90
CA GLY A 87 -9.56 40.12 36.80
C GLY A 87 -9.52 39.52 35.38
N ARG A 88 -9.13 38.25 35.22
CA ARG A 88 -8.84 37.63 33.91
C ARG A 88 -9.97 36.72 33.40
N ALA A 89 -10.99 36.47 34.22
CA ALA A 89 -12.03 35.47 33.97
C ALA A 89 -12.88 35.71 32.69
N ALA A 90 -13.13 36.97 32.32
CA ALA A 90 -13.97 37.30 31.16
C ALA A 90 -13.24 37.10 29.81
N ALA A 91 -11.97 37.50 29.70
CA ALA A 91 -11.16 37.27 28.49
C ALA A 91 -10.73 35.79 28.36
N ILE A 92 -10.56 35.11 29.49
CA ILE A 92 -10.26 33.68 29.54
C ILE A 92 -11.45 32.82 29.08
N GLY A 93 -12.68 33.33 29.09
CA GLY A 93 -13.87 32.58 28.63
C GLY A 93 -13.76 32.15 27.18
N SER A 94 -13.40 33.07 26.28
CA SER A 94 -13.19 32.76 24.86
C SER A 94 -11.96 31.90 24.62
N GLU A 95 -10.84 32.19 25.31
CA GLU A 95 -9.61 31.41 25.19
C GLU A 95 -9.82 29.96 25.67
N ARG A 96 -10.47 29.76 26.82
CA ARG A 96 -10.83 28.42 27.31
C ARG A 96 -11.74 27.69 26.34
N MET A 97 -12.70 28.37 25.72
CA MET A 97 -13.60 27.73 24.75
C MET A 97 -12.83 27.29 23.51
N GLU A 98 -11.92 28.12 23.01
CA GLU A 98 -11.10 27.79 21.85
C GLU A 98 -10.16 26.61 22.13
N VAL A 99 -9.48 26.60 23.27
CA VAL A 99 -8.54 25.51 23.60
C VAL A 99 -9.29 24.21 23.91
N GLN A 100 -10.48 24.29 24.53
CA GLN A 100 -11.35 23.11 24.67
C GLN A 100 -11.79 22.57 23.30
N ALA A 101 -12.18 23.42 22.35
CA ALA A 101 -12.51 22.99 21.00
C ALA A 101 -11.31 22.29 20.31
N ARG A 102 -10.10 22.85 20.45
CA ARG A 102 -8.86 22.22 19.96
C ARG A 102 -8.63 20.84 20.60
N LYS A 103 -8.92 20.67 21.90
CA LYS A 103 -8.85 19.38 22.60
C LYS A 103 -9.80 18.37 21.97
N PHE A 104 -11.09 18.70 21.82
CA PHE A 104 -12.06 17.81 21.19
C PHE A 104 -11.66 17.42 19.76
N TYR A 105 -11.18 18.38 18.96
CA TYR A 105 -10.75 18.10 17.60
C TYR A 105 -9.53 17.18 17.54
N SER A 106 -8.52 17.44 18.37
CA SER A 106 -7.32 16.59 18.43
C SER A 106 -7.67 15.16 18.89
N GLN A 107 -8.52 15.01 19.91
CA GLN A 107 -8.95 13.71 20.42
C GLN A 107 -9.74 12.93 19.37
N ARG A 108 -10.72 13.55 18.72
CA ARG A 108 -11.49 12.89 17.64
C ARG A 108 -10.58 12.42 16.51
N ASN A 109 -9.61 13.24 16.10
CA ASN A 109 -8.71 12.88 15.02
C ASN A 109 -7.74 11.75 15.42
N MET A 110 -7.31 11.71 16.69
CA MET A 110 -6.53 10.61 17.24
C MET A 110 -7.33 9.31 17.26
N TYR A 111 -8.58 9.34 17.71
CA TYR A 111 -9.46 8.16 17.66
C TYR A 111 -9.71 7.71 16.22
N LEU A 112 -9.99 8.65 15.30
CA LEU A 112 -10.22 8.33 13.90
C LEU A 112 -9.01 7.57 13.30
N THR A 113 -7.81 8.14 13.41
CA THR A 113 -6.58 7.50 12.88
C THR A 113 -6.21 6.22 13.60
N GLY A 114 -6.41 6.16 14.93
CA GLY A 114 -6.14 4.97 15.73
C GLY A 114 -7.08 3.80 15.41
N PHE A 115 -8.37 4.05 15.24
CA PHE A 115 -9.33 3.03 14.84
C PHE A 115 -9.09 2.53 13.41
N THR A 116 -8.69 3.41 12.48
CA THR A 116 -8.30 2.98 11.13
C THR A 116 -7.11 2.01 11.21
N LEU A 117 -6.03 2.38 11.91
CA LEU A 117 -4.86 1.47 12.07
C LEU A 117 -5.23 0.13 12.69
N PHE A 118 -6.04 0.17 13.73
CA PHE A 118 -6.47 -1.04 14.42
C PHE A 118 -7.28 -1.95 13.50
N LEU A 119 -8.23 -1.39 12.74
CA LEU A 119 -8.99 -2.13 11.74
C LEU A 119 -8.11 -2.64 10.61
N SER A 120 -7.13 -1.85 10.11
CA SER A 120 -6.19 -2.31 9.10
C SER A 120 -5.41 -3.56 9.56
N LEU A 121 -4.93 -3.57 10.81
CA LEU A 121 -4.19 -4.70 11.39
C LEU A 121 -5.06 -5.95 11.49
N ILE A 122 -6.27 -5.79 12.02
CA ILE A 122 -7.23 -6.90 12.14
C ILE A 122 -7.59 -7.44 10.76
N LEU A 123 -7.93 -6.58 9.80
CA LEU A 123 -8.31 -6.99 8.45
C LEU A 123 -7.19 -7.78 7.79
N ASN A 124 -5.94 -7.32 7.90
CA ASN A 124 -4.78 -8.05 7.37
C ASN A 124 -4.62 -9.44 8.01
N ARG A 125 -4.77 -9.53 9.34
CA ARG A 125 -4.70 -10.82 10.07
C ARG A 125 -5.85 -11.75 9.70
N THR A 126 -7.08 -11.25 9.67
CA THR A 126 -8.29 -12.02 9.36
C THR A 126 -8.28 -12.49 7.90
N TYR A 127 -7.82 -11.66 6.97
CA TYR A 127 -7.66 -12.04 5.56
C TYR A 127 -6.71 -13.23 5.40
N GLY A 128 -5.53 -13.17 6.04
CA GLY A 128 -4.56 -14.28 6.02
C GLY A 128 -5.15 -15.54 6.66
N MET A 129 -5.80 -15.41 7.80
CA MET A 129 -6.43 -16.53 8.49
C MET A 129 -7.50 -17.21 7.64
N ILE A 130 -8.34 -16.45 6.93
CA ILE A 130 -9.38 -17.04 6.07
C ILE A 130 -8.77 -17.76 4.86
N LEU A 131 -7.69 -17.23 4.29
CA LEU A 131 -6.97 -17.94 3.22
C LEU A 131 -6.39 -19.28 3.72
N ASP A 132 -5.83 -19.29 4.93
CA ASP A 132 -5.30 -20.52 5.51
C ASP A 132 -6.42 -21.51 5.82
N VAL A 133 -7.56 -21.07 6.37
CA VAL A 133 -8.75 -21.91 6.57
C VAL A 133 -9.26 -22.47 5.25
N LEU A 134 -9.36 -21.65 4.20
CA LEU A 134 -9.81 -22.09 2.87
C LEU A 134 -8.89 -23.17 2.29
N ARG A 135 -7.57 -22.98 2.40
CA ARG A 135 -6.56 -23.97 1.98
C ARG A 135 -6.63 -25.25 2.79
N LEU A 136 -6.85 -25.16 4.10
CA LEU A 136 -7.01 -26.32 4.97
C LEU A 136 -8.27 -27.10 4.60
N GLU A 137 -9.39 -26.41 4.39
CA GLU A 137 -10.66 -27.03 4.00
C GLU A 137 -10.55 -27.69 2.60
N GLU A 138 -9.81 -27.10 1.66
CA GLU A 138 -9.49 -27.74 0.37
C GLU A 138 -8.65 -29.01 0.55
N LYS A 139 -7.59 -28.97 1.38
CA LYS A 139 -6.77 -30.15 1.66
C LYS A 139 -7.56 -31.27 2.31
N VAL A 140 -8.44 -30.95 3.27
CA VAL A 140 -9.31 -31.94 3.92
C VAL A 140 -10.23 -32.62 2.90
N LYS A 141 -10.91 -31.84 2.04
CA LYS A 141 -11.78 -32.41 0.99
C LYS A 141 -11.03 -33.26 -0.03
N MET A 142 -9.77 -32.92 -0.32
CA MET A 142 -8.88 -33.75 -1.13
C MET A 142 -8.59 -35.11 -0.47
N TYR A 143 -8.31 -35.14 0.83
CA TYR A 143 -8.09 -36.38 1.57
C TYR A 143 -9.35 -37.23 1.74
N GLU A 144 -10.53 -36.59 1.82
CA GLU A 144 -11.84 -37.27 1.89
C GLU A 144 -12.31 -37.85 0.53
N GLY A 145 -11.52 -37.68 -0.54
CA GLY A 145 -11.81 -38.28 -1.85
C GLY A 145 -12.83 -37.51 -2.70
N ASP A 146 -13.17 -36.26 -2.34
CA ASP A 146 -14.01 -35.41 -3.18
C ASP A 146 -13.23 -34.92 -4.40
N LYS A 147 -13.49 -35.52 -5.57
CA LYS A 147 -12.87 -35.14 -6.85
C LYS A 147 -13.11 -33.67 -7.24
N ARG A 148 -14.04 -32.96 -6.58
CA ARG A 148 -14.29 -31.51 -6.79
C ARG A 148 -13.31 -30.60 -6.05
N ALA A 149 -12.58 -31.13 -5.07
CA ALA A 149 -11.54 -30.38 -4.34
C ALA A 149 -10.27 -30.19 -5.19
N GLY A 150 -9.99 -31.12 -6.12
CA GLY A 150 -8.76 -31.16 -6.93
C GLY A 150 -8.86 -30.56 -8.33
N GLY A 151 -9.92 -29.81 -8.64
CA GLY A 151 -10.01 -29.09 -9.91
C GLY A 151 -8.95 -27.98 -10.01
N LYS A 152 -8.64 -27.53 -11.25
CA LYS A 152 -7.65 -26.48 -11.58
C LYS A 152 -7.68 -25.22 -10.70
N GLU A 153 -8.79 -24.96 -10.01
CA GLU A 153 -8.94 -23.83 -9.08
C GLU A 153 -8.35 -24.08 -7.68
N GLY A 154 -8.30 -25.32 -7.17
CA GLY A 154 -7.71 -25.66 -5.87
C GLY A 154 -6.18 -25.74 -5.92
N GLU A 155 -5.66 -26.15 -7.07
CA GLU A 155 -4.22 -26.13 -7.34
C GLU A 155 -3.66 -24.71 -7.20
N LYS A 156 -4.40 -23.68 -7.66
CA LYS A 156 -3.99 -22.27 -7.59
C LYS A 156 -3.86 -21.68 -6.18
N LEU A 157 -4.57 -22.24 -5.20
CA LEU A 157 -4.47 -21.87 -3.80
C LEU A 157 -3.33 -22.57 -3.07
N SER A 158 -2.83 -23.68 -3.62
CA SER A 158 -1.72 -24.42 -3.04
C SER A 158 -0.43 -23.57 -3.06
N GLY A 159 0.34 -23.65 -1.97
CA GLY A 159 1.64 -22.98 -1.89
C GLY A 159 2.62 -23.51 -2.93
N GLU A 160 2.44 -24.75 -3.37
CA GLU A 160 3.28 -25.46 -4.34
C GLU A 160 3.06 -24.92 -5.76
N TYR A 161 1.81 -24.76 -6.20
CA TYR A 161 1.52 -24.10 -7.48
C TYR A 161 2.02 -22.66 -7.55
N ARG A 162 1.88 -21.91 -6.43
CA ARG A 162 2.46 -20.56 -6.33
C ARG A 162 4.00 -20.61 -6.37
N ALA A 163 4.63 -21.60 -5.75
CA ALA A 163 6.09 -21.77 -5.79
C ALA A 163 6.57 -22.14 -7.20
N ASP A 164 5.86 -23.00 -7.92
CA ASP A 164 6.16 -23.38 -9.30
C ASP A 164 6.00 -22.20 -10.26
N GLN A 165 4.90 -21.45 -10.15
CA GLN A 165 4.74 -20.21 -10.92
C GLN A 165 5.83 -19.18 -10.60
N ILE A 166 6.22 -19.04 -9.33
CA ILE A 166 7.35 -18.16 -8.95
C ILE A 166 8.64 -18.66 -9.59
N GLY A 167 8.87 -19.97 -9.63
CA GLY A 167 10.01 -20.59 -10.31
C GLY A 167 10.02 -20.32 -11.81
N GLU A 168 8.88 -20.46 -12.47
CA GLU A 168 8.71 -20.18 -13.89
C GLU A 168 8.88 -18.68 -14.20
N LEU A 169 8.25 -17.79 -13.42
CA LEU A 169 8.41 -16.34 -13.54
C LEU A 169 9.86 -15.91 -13.31
N LYS A 170 10.58 -16.51 -12.35
CA LYS A 170 12.01 -16.27 -12.15
C LYS A 170 12.84 -16.69 -13.36
N LYS A 171 12.53 -17.84 -13.98
CA LYS A 171 13.20 -18.27 -15.23
C LYS A 171 12.90 -17.31 -16.38
N GLN A 172 11.66 -16.85 -16.51
CA GLN A 172 11.28 -15.87 -17.54
C GLN A 172 11.97 -14.52 -17.31
N LEU A 173 12.06 -14.05 -16.06
CA LEU A 173 12.83 -12.84 -15.70
C LEU A 173 14.30 -12.99 -16.07
N GLN A 174 14.95 -14.10 -15.68
CA GLN A 174 16.35 -14.34 -16.06
C GLN A 174 16.55 -14.40 -17.58
N LYS A 175 15.59 -14.98 -18.33
CA LYS A 175 15.63 -14.96 -19.80
C LYS A 175 15.51 -13.53 -20.33
N LYS A 176 14.61 -12.73 -19.78
CA LYS A 176 14.41 -11.32 -20.16
C LYS A 176 15.60 -10.43 -19.81
N ASP A 177 16.23 -10.65 -18.67
CA ASP A 177 17.46 -9.95 -18.28
C ASP A 177 18.60 -10.26 -19.25
N LYS A 178 18.77 -11.54 -19.63
CA LYS A 178 19.74 -11.95 -20.66
C LYS A 178 19.42 -11.35 -22.04
N GLU A 179 18.15 -11.33 -22.45
CA GLU A 179 17.72 -10.68 -23.69
C GLU A 179 18.01 -9.16 -23.66
N LEU A 180 17.77 -8.49 -22.53
CA LEU A 180 18.08 -7.07 -22.34
C LEU A 180 19.58 -6.79 -22.38
N GLU A 181 20.40 -7.61 -21.73
CA GLU A 181 21.86 -7.50 -21.80
C GLU A 181 22.39 -7.72 -23.22
N ALA A 182 21.88 -8.74 -23.92
CA ALA A 182 22.22 -8.99 -25.31
C ALA A 182 21.82 -7.81 -26.21
N MET A 183 20.63 -7.25 -26.03
CA MET A 183 20.15 -6.09 -26.78
C MET A 183 20.98 -4.84 -26.48
N LYS A 184 21.38 -4.62 -25.22
CA LYS A 184 22.26 -3.53 -24.83
C LYS A 184 23.65 -3.67 -25.46
N SER A 185 24.19 -4.89 -25.49
CA SER A 185 25.46 -5.20 -26.15
C SER A 185 25.39 -4.97 -27.66
N GLN A 186 24.31 -5.42 -28.31
CA GLN A 186 24.06 -5.18 -29.75
C GLN A 186 23.92 -3.68 -30.06
N ALA A 187 23.18 -2.94 -29.22
CA ALA A 187 23.04 -1.49 -29.36
C ALA A 187 24.39 -0.76 -29.21
N GLN A 188 25.24 -1.19 -28.27
CA GLN A 188 26.61 -0.66 -28.13
C GLN A 188 27.50 -1.01 -29.33
N GLY A 189 27.38 -2.23 -29.87
CA GLY A 189 28.09 -2.64 -31.09
C GLY A 189 27.66 -1.80 -32.30
N LEU A 190 26.36 -1.61 -32.49
CA LEU A 190 25.82 -0.76 -33.56
C LEU A 190 26.23 0.71 -33.41
N GLN A 191 26.26 1.23 -32.18
CA GLN A 191 26.75 2.58 -31.91
C GLN A 191 28.22 2.74 -32.31
N LYS A 192 29.08 1.75 -31.98
CA LYS A 192 30.50 1.78 -32.38
C LYS A 192 30.69 1.75 -33.90
N GLU A 193 29.98 0.86 -34.59
CA GLU A 193 30.01 0.79 -36.07
C GLU A 193 29.52 2.11 -36.70
N TYR A 194 28.47 2.72 -36.13
CA TYR A 194 27.99 4.03 -36.56
C TYR A 194 29.03 5.13 -36.33
N ASP A 195 29.70 5.15 -35.17
CA ASP A 195 30.76 6.11 -34.85
C ASP A 195 31.99 5.91 -35.77
N GLU A 196 32.40 4.67 -36.03
CA GLU A 196 33.49 4.34 -36.96
C GLU A 196 33.16 4.72 -38.41
N LEU A 197 31.93 4.47 -38.86
CA LEU A 197 31.46 4.88 -40.19
C LEU A 197 31.42 6.41 -40.32
N SER A 198 30.99 7.11 -39.26
CA SER A 198 31.01 8.58 -39.17
C SER A 198 32.45 9.12 -39.29
N VAL A 199 33.41 8.52 -38.57
CA VAL A 199 34.83 8.89 -38.67
C VAL A 199 35.39 8.61 -40.07
N LYS A 200 35.14 7.44 -40.66
CA LYS A 200 35.58 7.11 -42.04
C LYS A 200 34.95 8.03 -43.07
N TYR A 201 33.67 8.38 -42.93
CA TYR A 201 32.99 9.33 -43.81
C TYR A 201 33.63 10.72 -43.74
N ASN A 202 33.98 11.19 -42.54
CA ASN A 202 34.68 12.46 -42.35
C ASN A 202 36.12 12.42 -42.91
N GLN A 203 36.80 11.27 -42.84
CA GLN A 203 38.14 11.09 -43.43
C GLN A 203 38.13 11.02 -44.96
N LEU A 204 37.09 10.42 -45.56
CA LEU A 204 36.94 10.32 -47.01
C LEU A 204 36.37 11.60 -47.64
N ASN A 205 35.69 12.43 -46.84
CA ASN A 205 35.24 13.77 -47.23
C ASN A 205 35.91 14.87 -46.37
N PRO A 206 37.26 15.01 -46.40
CA PRO A 206 37.98 15.90 -45.49
C PRO A 206 37.84 17.41 -45.80
N SER A 207 36.91 17.83 -46.67
CA SER A 207 36.92 19.17 -47.28
C SER A 207 35.53 19.84 -47.39
N GLY A 208 34.74 19.83 -46.32
CA GLY A 208 33.42 20.49 -46.29
C GLY A 208 33.25 21.68 -45.33
N GLY A 209 34.20 21.96 -44.46
CA GLY A 209 33.91 22.70 -43.23
C GLY A 209 34.86 23.81 -42.80
N ASP A 210 35.89 24.16 -43.57
CA ASP A 210 36.60 25.43 -43.37
C ASP A 210 35.72 26.58 -43.87
N LYS A 211 34.72 26.94 -43.06
CA LYS A 211 34.08 28.26 -43.05
C LYS A 211 34.20 28.85 -41.64
N LYS A 212 35.43 29.15 -41.25
CA LYS A 212 35.76 30.17 -40.24
C LYS A 212 36.85 31.07 -40.80
N SER A 213 36.42 32.07 -41.55
CA SER A 213 37.16 33.29 -41.89
C SER A 213 36.15 34.33 -42.39
N ASN A 214 35.22 34.70 -41.50
CA ASN A 214 34.76 36.06 -41.21
C ASN A 214 33.92 36.01 -39.92
#